data_AF-A0A355V8C3-F1
#
_entry.id   AF-A0A355V8C3-F1
#
_cell.length_a   1.000
_cell.length_b   1.000
_cell.length_c   1.000
_cell.angle_alpha   90.00
_cell.angle_beta   90.00
_cell.angle_gamma   90.00
#
_symmetry.space_group_name_H-M   'P 1'
#
loop_
_entity.id
_entity.type
_entity.pdbx_description
1 polymer ?
#
loop_
_entity_poly.entity_id
_entity_poly.type
_entity_poly.pdbx_seq_one_letter_code
_entity_poly.pdbx_strand_id
1 'polypeptide(L)'
;MDESIYKMIGILLVLVLPSLSYGGEIEDMHPTLERSREAYREIFESSRSYEAANSKDHGVEVIGIERRSTFGSGPAYTLIIKSDGTFRYVGHGGLGVAKLGSLTGTIPEWLFDRLSHYIVDLDYMSLSSYYQVGATDQALVYTMVVSQGTRKTIQNHGNAGPTGLWALQQAIENTLRYAVWNEE
;
A
#
# COMPACT_ATOMS: atom_id res chain seq x y z
N MET A 1 -67.21 5.64 -1.85
CA MET A 1 -65.96 5.28 -1.17
C MET A 1 -65.35 4.15 -1.98
N ASP A 2 -64.23 4.43 -2.63
CA ASP A 2 -63.75 3.72 -3.83
C ASP A 2 -62.81 2.56 -3.46
N GLU A 3 -63.13 1.35 -3.93
CA GLU A 3 -62.36 0.11 -3.73
C GLU A 3 -60.98 0.13 -4.40
N SER A 4 -60.68 1.13 -5.24
CA SER A 4 -59.41 1.24 -5.95
C SER A 4 -58.20 1.61 -5.07
N ILE A 5 -58.44 2.16 -3.87
CA ILE A 5 -57.36 2.61 -2.96
C ILE A 5 -56.70 1.43 -2.22
N TYR A 6 -57.43 0.35 -1.94
CA TYR A 6 -56.88 -0.80 -1.20
C TYR A 6 -55.99 -1.71 -2.06
N LYS A 7 -56.18 -1.74 -3.38
CA LYS A 7 -55.31 -2.51 -4.28
C LYS A 7 -53.96 -1.85 -4.54
N MET A 8 -53.86 -0.52 -4.37
CA MET A 8 -52.60 0.20 -4.59
C MET A 8 -51.68 0.19 -3.36
N ILE A 9 -52.23 -0.02 -2.16
CA ILE A 9 -51.46 -0.18 -0.91
C ILE A 9 -50.94 -1.62 -0.74
N GLY A 10 -51.63 -2.62 -1.29
CA GLY A 10 -51.19 -4.02 -1.25
C GLY A 10 -49.97 -4.37 -2.12
N ILE A 11 -49.61 -3.51 -3.07
CA ILE A 11 -48.47 -3.75 -4.00
C ILE A 11 -47.21 -2.99 -3.55
N LEU A 12 -47.34 -1.96 -2.71
CA LEU A 12 -46.19 -1.20 -2.20
C LEU A 12 -45.44 -1.88 -1.04
N LEU A 13 -45.93 -3.02 -0.56
CA LEU A 13 -45.39 -3.75 0.61
C LEU A 13 -44.55 -4.99 0.25
N VAL A 14 -44.37 -5.28 -1.05
CA VAL A 14 -43.61 -6.46 -1.53
C VAL A 14 -42.29 -6.09 -2.24
N LEU A 15 -41.95 -4.80 -2.31
CA LEU A 15 -40.67 -4.33 -2.88
C LEU A 15 -39.72 -3.70 -1.85
N VAL A 16 -39.81 -4.13 -0.59
CA VAL A 16 -38.70 -4.01 0.36
C VAL A 16 -37.97 -5.35 0.37
N LEU A 17 -37.27 -5.61 -0.72
CA LEU A 17 -36.29 -6.68 -0.80
C LEU A 17 -35.26 -6.46 0.33
N PRO A 18 -34.90 -7.48 1.11
CA PRO A 18 -33.99 -7.34 2.23
C PRO A 18 -32.58 -7.08 1.71
N SER A 19 -32.16 -5.82 1.66
CA SER A 19 -30.76 -5.44 1.50
C SER A 19 -30.00 -5.52 2.84
N LEU A 20 -30.28 -6.55 3.64
CA LEU A 20 -29.66 -6.79 4.96
C LEU A 20 -28.70 -7.98 4.98
N SER A 21 -28.26 -8.50 3.82
CA SER A 21 -27.44 -9.73 3.77
C SER A 21 -26.01 -9.53 3.25
N TYR A 22 -25.40 -8.36 3.46
CA TYR A 22 -23.96 -8.15 3.17
C TYR A 22 -23.15 -7.61 4.37
N GLY A 23 -23.71 -7.68 5.59
CA GLY A 23 -23.03 -7.25 6.82
C GLY A 23 -22.33 -8.37 7.61
N GLY A 24 -22.48 -9.65 7.22
CA GLY A 24 -22.17 -10.80 8.10
C GLY A 24 -20.80 -11.47 7.91
N GLU A 25 -20.05 -11.20 6.84
CA GLU A 25 -18.82 -11.98 6.56
C GLU A 25 -17.68 -11.74 7.56
N ILE A 26 -17.66 -10.59 8.26
CA ILE A 26 -16.68 -10.29 9.33
C ILE A 26 -17.30 -10.47 10.72
N GLU A 27 -18.62 -10.47 10.85
CA GLU A 27 -19.31 -10.57 12.16
C GLU A 27 -18.97 -11.89 12.86
N ASP A 28 -18.78 -12.99 12.10
CA ASP A 28 -18.34 -14.29 12.59
C ASP A 28 -16.86 -14.32 13.08
N MET A 29 -16.05 -13.33 12.72
CA MET A 29 -14.65 -13.23 13.18
C MET A 29 -14.56 -12.73 14.63
N HIS A 30 -15.46 -11.85 15.05
CA HIS A 30 -15.46 -11.27 16.39
C HIS A 30 -15.60 -12.31 17.52
N PRO A 31 -16.59 -13.22 17.51
CA PRO A 31 -16.72 -14.24 18.55
C PRO A 31 -15.60 -15.29 18.51
N THR A 32 -14.95 -15.48 17.35
CA THR A 32 -13.79 -16.38 17.22
C THR A 32 -12.54 -15.84 17.93
N LEU A 33 -12.42 -14.51 18.06
CA LEU A 33 -11.30 -13.83 18.71
C LEU A 33 -11.50 -13.58 20.22
N GLU A 34 -12.70 -13.79 20.78
CA GLU A 34 -12.95 -13.79 22.23
C GLU A 34 -12.36 -15.04 22.95
N ARG A 35 -11.15 -15.45 22.57
CA ARG A 35 -10.44 -16.58 23.19
C ARG A 35 -9.63 -16.16 24.42
N SER A 36 -9.38 -17.16 25.26
CA SER A 36 -8.89 -17.11 26.64
C SER A 36 -7.70 -16.18 26.92
N ARG A 37 -7.50 -15.84 28.20
CA ARG A 37 -6.33 -15.08 28.70
C ARG A 37 -4.96 -15.58 28.21
N GLU A 38 -4.85 -16.88 27.93
CA GLU A 38 -3.63 -17.50 27.39
C GLU A 38 -3.37 -17.07 25.94
N ALA A 39 -4.41 -17.02 25.10
CA ALA A 39 -4.31 -16.51 23.73
C ALA A 39 -3.94 -15.02 23.71
N TYR A 40 -4.51 -14.22 24.61
CA TYR A 40 -4.13 -12.80 24.75
C TYR A 40 -2.66 -12.63 25.16
N ARG A 41 -2.15 -13.51 26.02
CA ARG A 41 -0.75 -13.47 26.44
C ARG A 41 0.19 -13.79 25.28
N GLU A 42 -0.10 -14.84 24.52
CA GLU A 42 0.68 -15.23 23.33
C GLU A 42 0.66 -14.12 22.26
N ILE A 43 -0.50 -13.48 22.04
CA ILE A 43 -0.62 -12.33 21.13
C ILE A 43 0.23 -11.16 21.63
N PHE A 44 0.17 -10.83 22.92
CA PHE A 44 0.93 -9.72 23.48
C PHE A 44 2.44 -9.97 23.40
N GLU A 45 2.89 -11.20 23.69
CA GLU A 45 4.30 -11.59 23.60
C GLU A 45 4.83 -11.63 22.16
N SER A 46 3.97 -11.90 21.17
CA SER A 46 4.33 -11.92 19.73
C SER A 46 4.13 -10.58 19.01
N SER A 47 3.47 -9.61 19.64
CA SER A 47 3.20 -8.29 19.07
C SER A 47 4.35 -7.31 19.33
N ARG A 48 4.49 -6.33 18.45
CA ARG A 48 5.29 -5.14 18.78
C ARG A 48 4.67 -4.41 19.96
N SER A 49 5.49 -3.88 20.85
CA SER A 49 5.01 -2.90 21.83
C SER A 49 4.49 -1.65 21.10
N TYR A 50 3.66 -0.88 21.79
CA TYR A 50 3.16 0.39 21.27
C TYR A 50 4.30 1.34 20.91
N GLU A 51 5.34 1.40 21.75
CA GLU A 51 6.51 2.24 21.54
C GLU A 51 7.30 1.79 20.31
N ALA A 52 7.52 0.49 20.14
CA ALA A 52 8.21 -0.05 18.97
C ALA A 52 7.42 0.19 17.67
N ALA A 53 6.10 0.01 17.72
CA ALA A 53 5.21 0.21 16.57
C ALA A 53 5.06 1.68 16.15
N ASN A 54 5.37 2.63 17.03
CA ASN A 54 5.32 4.07 16.77
C ASN A 54 6.71 4.73 16.84
N SER A 55 7.78 3.93 16.89
CA SER A 55 9.15 4.46 16.90
C SER A 55 9.47 5.10 15.55
N LYS A 56 10.09 6.29 15.60
CA LYS A 56 10.72 6.94 14.45
C LYS A 56 12.17 6.50 14.23
N ASP A 57 12.71 5.69 15.15
CA ASP A 57 14.08 5.19 15.08
C ASP A 57 14.11 3.84 14.36
N HIS A 58 13.98 3.90 13.03
CA HIS A 58 14.03 2.74 12.13
C HIS A 58 15.30 2.71 11.25
N GLY A 59 16.17 3.72 11.35
CA GLY A 59 17.40 3.84 10.55
C GLY A 59 17.22 4.15 9.06
N VAL A 60 16.02 3.93 8.50
CA VAL A 60 15.68 4.28 7.11
C VAL A 60 15.62 5.80 6.91
N GLU A 61 16.32 6.30 5.90
CA GLU A 61 16.47 7.73 5.59
C GLU A 61 15.76 8.11 4.28
N VAL A 62 15.83 7.24 3.27
CA VAL A 62 15.25 7.47 1.95
C VAL A 62 14.63 6.19 1.40
N ILE A 63 13.45 6.32 0.80
CA ILE A 63 12.75 5.27 0.08
C ILE A 63 12.53 5.75 -1.35
N GLY A 64 12.87 4.93 -2.34
CA GLY A 64 12.74 5.25 -3.75
C GLY A 64 12.10 4.13 -4.55
N ILE A 65 11.31 4.49 -5.54
CA ILE A 65 10.80 3.58 -6.57
C ILE A 65 10.89 4.22 -7.94
N GLU A 66 11.26 3.43 -8.94
CA GLU A 66 11.22 3.80 -10.34
C GLU A 66 10.50 2.71 -11.13
N ARG A 67 9.47 3.11 -11.87
CA ARG A 67 8.79 2.26 -12.85
C ARG A 67 9.29 2.63 -14.23
N ARG A 68 9.68 1.62 -15.02
CA ARG A 68 9.98 1.78 -16.46
C ARG A 68 8.77 1.30 -17.26
N SER A 69 8.42 2.04 -18.31
CA SER A 69 7.31 1.65 -19.18
C SER A 69 7.65 0.38 -19.95
N THR A 70 6.71 -0.57 -19.98
CA THR A 70 6.72 -1.74 -20.86
C THR A 70 5.98 -1.43 -22.15
N PHE A 71 6.71 -1.36 -23.26
CA PHE A 71 6.13 -1.13 -24.59
C PHE A 71 5.13 0.05 -24.66
N GLY A 72 5.34 1.10 -23.86
CA GLY A 72 4.49 2.30 -23.81
C GLY A 72 3.15 2.13 -23.07
N SER A 73 2.86 0.95 -22.52
CA SER A 73 1.57 0.66 -21.88
C SER A 73 1.57 0.92 -20.36
N GLY A 74 2.70 0.67 -19.69
CA GLY A 74 2.83 0.85 -18.25
C GLY A 74 3.27 2.26 -17.82
N PRO A 75 3.03 2.63 -16.55
CA PRO A 75 3.46 3.92 -16.01
C PRO A 75 4.99 4.01 -15.99
N ALA A 76 5.52 5.17 -16.37
CA ALA A 76 6.93 5.49 -16.20
C ALA A 76 7.08 6.72 -15.30
N TYR A 77 7.71 6.53 -14.15
CA TYR A 77 7.99 7.60 -13.20
C TYR A 77 9.07 7.19 -12.19
N THR A 78 9.59 8.19 -11.50
CA THR A 78 10.46 8.03 -10.32
C THR A 78 9.83 8.74 -9.13
N LEU A 79 9.80 8.10 -7.97
CA LEU A 79 9.40 8.70 -6.70
C LEU A 79 10.52 8.46 -5.68
N ILE A 80 10.94 9.52 -5.00
CA ILE A 80 11.92 9.48 -3.90
C ILE A 80 11.32 10.20 -2.71
N ILE A 81 11.19 9.50 -1.59
CA ILE A 81 10.61 9.97 -0.33
C ILE A 81 11.71 9.99 0.73
N LYS A 82 11.81 11.08 1.49
CA LYS A 82 12.74 11.23 2.61
C LYS A 82 12.03 10.98 3.94
N SER A 83 12.83 10.78 5.00
CA SER A 83 12.33 10.54 6.36
C SER A 83 11.53 11.68 6.98
N ASP A 84 11.67 12.90 6.48
CA ASP A 84 10.82 14.05 6.85
C ASP A 84 9.46 14.07 6.12
N GLY A 85 9.14 13.02 5.35
CA GLY A 85 7.93 12.92 4.55
C GLY A 85 7.95 13.74 3.26
N THR A 86 8.99 14.54 3.00
CA THR A 86 9.12 15.24 1.72
C THR A 86 9.44 14.26 0.60
N PHE A 87 8.93 14.53 -0.60
CA PHE A 87 9.22 13.72 -1.76
C PHE A 87 9.54 14.54 -3.01
N ARG A 88 10.28 13.91 -3.93
CA ARG A 88 10.42 14.32 -5.32
C ARG A 88 9.82 13.26 -6.21
N TYR A 89 9.04 13.69 -7.19
CA TYR A 89 8.40 12.83 -8.17
C TYR A 89 8.74 13.31 -9.58
N VAL A 90 9.05 12.39 -10.50
CA VAL A 90 9.23 12.69 -11.92
C VAL A 90 8.38 11.73 -12.74
N GLY A 91 7.33 12.25 -13.37
CA GLY A 91 6.49 11.48 -14.28
C GLY A 91 6.98 11.61 -15.72
N HIS A 92 7.24 10.47 -16.37
CA HIS A 92 7.70 10.40 -17.76
C HIS A 92 6.59 10.06 -18.75
N GLY A 93 5.46 9.49 -18.30
CA GLY A 93 4.28 9.17 -19.13
C GLY A 93 3.85 7.70 -19.06
N GLY A 94 2.83 7.34 -19.84
CA GLY A 94 2.21 6.01 -19.82
C GLY A 94 0.93 5.97 -18.95
N LEU A 95 0.16 4.88 -19.06
CA LEU A 95 -1.11 4.74 -18.35
C LEU A 95 -0.85 4.59 -16.84
N GLY A 96 -1.58 5.33 -16.02
CA GLY A 96 -1.47 5.28 -14.56
C GLY A 96 -0.39 6.18 -13.94
N VAL A 97 0.26 7.05 -14.72
CA VAL A 97 1.12 8.10 -14.17
C VAL A 97 0.28 9.16 -13.47
N ALA A 98 0.64 9.50 -12.22
CA ALA A 98 -0.12 10.42 -11.39
C ALA A 98 -0.07 11.87 -11.91
N LYS A 99 1.13 12.35 -12.29
CA LYS A 99 1.39 13.69 -12.83
C LYS A 99 2.55 13.63 -13.83
N LEU A 100 2.64 14.54 -14.79
CA LEU A 100 3.77 14.62 -15.71
C LEU A 100 4.78 15.69 -15.25
N GLY A 101 6.06 15.48 -15.55
CA GLY A 101 7.10 16.45 -15.20
C GLY A 101 7.72 16.21 -13.82
N SER A 102 8.50 17.18 -13.34
CA SER A 102 9.20 17.11 -12.06
C SER A 102 8.44 17.89 -11.00
N LEU A 103 7.99 17.21 -9.95
CA LEU A 103 7.20 17.78 -8.87
C LEU A 103 7.80 17.45 -7.51
N THR A 104 7.37 18.21 -6.51
CA THR A 104 7.66 17.95 -5.10
C THR A 104 6.38 17.97 -4.27
N GLY A 105 6.45 17.44 -3.07
CA GLY A 105 5.34 17.47 -2.13
C GLY A 105 5.70 16.78 -0.83
N THR A 106 4.67 16.46 -0.06
CA THR A 106 4.80 15.77 1.23
C THR A 106 3.80 14.62 1.33
N ILE A 107 4.17 13.61 2.11
CA ILE A 107 3.25 12.60 2.65
C ILE A 107 3.22 12.72 4.18
N PRO A 108 2.18 12.19 4.85
CA PRO A 108 2.19 12.14 6.31
C PRO A 108 3.39 11.34 6.85
N GLU A 109 4.09 11.87 7.85
CA GLU A 109 5.27 11.21 8.46
C GLU A 109 4.96 9.78 8.92
N TRP A 110 3.80 9.56 9.53
CA TRP A 110 3.39 8.23 10.00
C TRP A 110 3.37 7.19 8.87
N LEU A 111 3.13 7.60 7.62
CA LEU A 111 3.13 6.70 6.48
C LEU A 111 4.55 6.31 6.08
N PHE A 112 5.51 7.25 6.16
CA PHE A 112 6.93 6.95 6.00
C PHE A 112 7.42 6.00 7.11
N ASP A 113 7.05 6.27 8.36
CA ASP A 113 7.42 5.43 9.51
C ASP A 113 6.93 3.98 9.31
N ARG A 114 5.67 3.81 8.87
CA ARG A 114 5.08 2.48 8.61
C ARG A 114 5.81 1.74 7.48
N LEU A 115 6.15 2.43 6.39
CA LEU A 115 6.94 1.84 5.31
C LEU A 115 8.34 1.45 5.79
N SER A 116 8.96 2.29 6.61
CA SER A 116 10.29 2.05 7.15
C SER A 116 10.33 0.83 8.08
N HIS A 117 9.33 0.67 8.95
CA HIS A 117 9.15 -0.56 9.73
C HIS A 117 9.00 -1.77 8.82
N TYR A 118 8.20 -1.67 7.76
CA TYR A 118 8.04 -2.80 6.84
C TYR A 118 9.33 -3.15 6.08
N ILE A 119 10.14 -2.15 5.73
CA ILE A 119 11.46 -2.35 5.10
C ILE A 119 12.43 -3.09 6.04
N VAL A 120 12.42 -2.74 7.33
CA VAL A 120 13.22 -3.43 8.36
C VAL A 120 12.75 -4.88 8.51
N ASP A 121 11.43 -5.10 8.58
CA ASP A 121 10.83 -6.42 8.78
C ASP A 121 11.04 -7.36 7.61
N LEU A 122 11.04 -6.81 6.40
CA LEU A 122 11.35 -7.52 5.17
C LEU A 122 12.84 -7.92 5.09
N ASP A 123 13.68 -7.39 5.97
CA ASP A 123 15.14 -7.47 5.88
C ASP A 123 15.63 -7.04 4.48
N TYR A 124 15.12 -5.90 4.01
CA TYR A 124 15.33 -5.41 2.65
C TYR A 124 16.82 -5.37 2.27
N MET A 125 17.67 -5.02 3.24
CA MET A 125 19.11 -4.88 3.05
C MET A 125 19.80 -6.21 2.73
N SER A 126 19.20 -7.34 3.08
CA SER A 126 19.73 -8.69 2.81
C SER A 126 19.20 -9.32 1.52
N LEU A 127 18.17 -8.74 0.88
CA LEU A 127 17.60 -9.27 -0.36
C LEU A 127 18.61 -9.28 -1.53
N SER A 128 18.35 -10.07 -2.57
CA SER A 128 19.14 -9.98 -3.81
C SER A 128 18.95 -8.61 -4.46
N SER A 129 20.00 -8.05 -5.06
CA SER A 129 19.90 -6.81 -5.83
C SER A 129 19.20 -7.00 -7.19
N TYR A 130 18.95 -8.25 -7.60
CA TYR A 130 18.43 -8.56 -8.92
C TYR A 130 17.49 -9.76 -8.91
N TYR A 131 16.33 -9.59 -9.54
CA TYR A 131 15.34 -10.62 -9.80
C TYR A 131 14.83 -10.47 -11.24
N GLN A 132 14.79 -11.57 -11.99
CA GLN A 132 14.35 -11.57 -13.38
C GLN A 132 13.56 -12.81 -13.77
N VAL A 133 12.63 -12.63 -14.70
CA VAL A 133 12.07 -13.68 -15.54
C VAL A 133 12.63 -13.59 -16.96
N GLY A 134 12.62 -14.70 -17.69
CA GLY A 134 13.10 -14.80 -19.09
C GLY A 134 12.13 -14.25 -20.14
N ALA A 135 11.35 -13.22 -19.84
CA ALA A 135 10.36 -12.62 -20.75
C ALA A 135 10.63 -11.13 -20.93
N THR A 136 10.67 -10.64 -22.16
CA THR A 136 11.15 -9.28 -22.49
C THR A 136 10.11 -8.17 -22.36
N ASP A 137 8.84 -8.52 -22.17
CA ASP A 137 7.68 -7.62 -22.14
C ASP A 137 7.14 -7.35 -20.74
N GLN A 138 7.91 -7.71 -19.73
CA GLN A 138 7.49 -7.65 -18.35
C GLN A 138 7.90 -6.35 -17.65
N ALA A 139 7.11 -5.98 -16.63
CA ALA A 139 7.33 -4.74 -15.88
C ALA A 139 8.74 -4.71 -15.27
N LEU A 140 9.41 -3.57 -15.39
CA LEU A 140 10.71 -3.35 -14.77
C LEU A 140 10.57 -2.28 -13.68
N VAL A 141 10.84 -2.69 -12.45
CA VAL A 141 10.74 -1.84 -11.25
C VAL A 141 12.09 -1.79 -10.55
N TYR A 142 12.57 -0.60 -10.25
CA TYR A 142 13.68 -0.41 -9.32
C TYR A 142 13.15 0.07 -7.98
N THR A 143 13.63 -0.51 -6.89
CA THR A 143 13.35 -0.03 -5.53
C THR A 143 14.68 0.32 -4.89
N MET A 144 14.72 1.42 -4.15
CA MET A 144 15.92 1.92 -3.49
C MET A 144 15.62 2.27 -2.05
N VAL A 145 16.52 1.88 -1.15
CA VAL A 145 16.47 2.25 0.26
C VAL A 145 17.84 2.78 0.66
N VAL A 146 17.85 3.91 1.37
CA VAL A 146 19.01 4.35 2.15
C VAL A 146 18.68 4.14 3.62
N SER A 147 19.49 3.36 4.32
CA SER A 147 19.34 3.10 5.75
C SER A 147 20.71 3.17 6.42
N GLN A 148 20.83 3.96 7.48
CA GLN A 148 22.07 4.16 8.24
C GLN A 148 23.25 4.51 7.31
N GLY A 149 23.04 5.45 6.39
CA GLY A 149 24.01 5.86 5.36
C GLY A 149 24.30 4.83 4.26
N THR A 150 23.75 3.62 4.31
CA THR A 150 23.96 2.57 3.31
C THR A 150 22.84 2.54 2.29
N ARG A 151 23.18 2.64 1.00
CA ARG A 151 22.22 2.53 -0.11
C ARG A 151 22.15 1.11 -0.67
N LYS A 152 20.93 0.59 -0.84
CA LYS A 152 20.66 -0.62 -1.62
C LYS A 152 19.60 -0.35 -2.68
N THR A 153 19.86 -0.80 -3.90
CA THR A 153 18.90 -0.79 -5.01
C THR A 153 18.63 -2.21 -5.48
N ILE A 154 17.35 -2.56 -5.65
CA ILE A 154 16.91 -3.83 -6.18
C ILE A 154 16.21 -3.59 -7.52
N GLN A 155 16.62 -4.36 -8.54
CA GLN A 155 15.92 -4.45 -9.81
C GLN A 155 14.99 -5.67 -9.80
N ASN A 156 13.70 -5.44 -10.02
CA ASN A 156 12.67 -6.47 -10.06
C ASN A 156 12.00 -6.47 -11.44
N HIS A 157 12.38 -7.44 -12.28
CA HIS A 157 11.82 -7.61 -13.61
C HIS A 157 10.77 -8.72 -13.63
N GLY A 158 9.57 -8.39 -14.11
CA GLY A 158 8.41 -9.28 -14.15
C GLY A 158 7.93 -9.75 -12.78
N ASN A 159 8.13 -8.93 -11.74
CA ASN A 159 7.79 -9.26 -10.36
C ASN A 159 8.39 -10.60 -9.89
N ALA A 160 9.59 -10.94 -10.37
CA ALA A 160 10.31 -12.17 -10.03
C ALA A 160 10.84 -12.20 -8.58
N GLY A 161 10.83 -11.06 -7.88
CA GLY A 161 11.24 -10.96 -6.48
C GLY A 161 10.27 -11.68 -5.52
N PRO A 162 10.67 -11.83 -4.24
CA PRO A 162 9.80 -12.40 -3.22
C PRO A 162 8.54 -11.53 -3.05
N THR A 163 7.44 -12.15 -2.61
CA THR A 163 6.15 -11.46 -2.43
C THR A 163 6.25 -10.23 -1.53
N GLY A 164 7.12 -10.25 -0.52
CA GLY A 164 7.37 -9.09 0.35
C GLY A 164 7.95 -7.88 -0.40
N LEU A 165 8.82 -8.09 -1.39
CA LEU A 165 9.33 -7.01 -2.24
C LEU A 165 8.21 -6.41 -3.11
N TRP A 166 7.36 -7.26 -3.69
CA TRP A 166 6.20 -6.81 -4.45
C TRP A 166 5.26 -5.98 -3.55
N ALA A 167 4.94 -6.47 -2.36
CA ALA A 167 4.08 -5.76 -1.42
C ALA A 167 4.67 -4.42 -0.99
N LEU A 168 5.99 -4.34 -0.74
CA LEU A 168 6.68 -3.08 -0.47
C LEU A 168 6.54 -2.11 -1.65
N GLN A 169 6.76 -2.58 -2.87
CA GLN A 169 6.60 -1.76 -4.08
C GLN A 169 5.18 -1.18 -4.15
N GLN A 170 4.15 -2.01 -4.02
CA GLN A 170 2.76 -1.54 -4.01
C GLN A 170 2.49 -0.54 -2.88
N ALA A 171 3.04 -0.76 -1.69
CA ALA A 171 2.86 0.13 -0.54
C ALA A 171 3.52 1.50 -0.77
N ILE A 172 4.73 1.55 -1.36
CA ILE A 172 5.39 2.80 -1.75
C ILE A 172 4.53 3.56 -2.75
N GLU A 173 3.99 2.90 -3.77
CA GLU A 173 3.14 3.57 -4.76
C GLU A 173 1.84 4.11 -4.16
N ASN A 174 1.26 3.38 -3.21
CA ASN A 174 0.04 3.78 -2.53
C ASN A 174 0.21 5.08 -1.71
N THR A 175 1.45 5.48 -1.39
CA THR A 175 1.71 6.77 -0.75
C THR A 175 1.25 7.97 -1.57
N LEU A 176 1.24 7.84 -2.90
CA LEU A 176 0.80 8.91 -3.80
C LEU A 176 -0.69 9.26 -3.62
N ARG A 177 -1.50 8.37 -3.02
CA ARG A 177 -2.89 8.67 -2.65
C ARG A 177 -3.02 9.68 -1.51
N TYR A 178 -1.98 9.80 -0.69
CA TYR A 178 -1.90 10.71 0.46
C TYR A 178 -1.00 11.91 0.18
N ALA A 179 -0.47 12.03 -1.04
CA ALA A 179 0.45 13.08 -1.40
C ALA A 179 -0.24 14.44 -1.44
N VAL A 180 0.33 15.39 -0.70
CA VAL A 180 0.04 16.82 -0.84
C VAL A 180 1.13 17.41 -1.73
N TRP A 181 0.74 17.79 -2.94
CA TRP A 181 1.65 18.34 -3.94
C TRP A 181 1.89 19.82 -3.67
N ASN A 182 3.14 20.27 -3.80
CA ASN A 182 3.43 21.70 -3.80
C ASN A 182 2.90 22.32 -5.10
N GLU A 183 2.19 23.44 -4.99
CA GLU A 183 1.79 24.24 -6.16
C GLU A 183 3.05 24.87 -6.78
N GLU A 184 3.08 24.95 -8.11
CA GLU A 184 4.11 25.70 -8.86
C GLU A 184 3.89 27.21 -8.78
#